data_AF-A0A6A5SAY8-F1
#
_entry.id   AF-A0A6A5SAY8-F1
#
_cell.length_a   1.000
_cell.length_b   1.000
_cell.length_c   1.000
_cell.angle_alpha   90.00
_cell.angle_beta   90.00
_cell.angle_gamma   90.00
#
_symmetry.space_group_name_H-M   'P 1'
#
loop_
_entity.id
_entity.type
_entity.pdbx_description
1 polymer ?
#
loop_
_entity_poly.entity_id
_entity_poly.type
_entity_poly.pdbx_seq_one_letter_code
_entity_poly.pdbx_strand_id
1 'polypeptide(L)'
;KKLVEPVRPTPATVAEGVTLCSQLTHEQQLNYQDLLDAWEYKQKTYLHRQKALNEITSEIAQTTARSNLYLLEGKSTAYKRLKALKEHLLPNTARQSRKLVVKYR
;
A
#
# COMPACT_ATOMS: atom_id res chain seq x y z
N LYS A 1 3.58 2.24 -7.28
CA LYS A 1 2.74 3.41 -6.90
C LYS A 1 2.36 3.26 -5.43
N LYS A 2 2.52 4.30 -4.62
CA LYS A 2 2.03 4.32 -3.23
C LYS A 2 0.50 4.42 -3.28
N LEU A 3 -0.20 3.68 -2.41
CA LEU A 3 -1.65 3.82 -2.29
C LEU A 3 -1.93 5.19 -1.64
N VAL A 4 -2.71 6.04 -2.30
CA VAL A 4 -3.04 7.39 -1.84
C VAL A 4 -4.49 7.37 -1.36
N GLU A 5 -4.70 7.86 -0.15
CA GLU A 5 -6.04 7.97 0.42
C GLU A 5 -6.82 9.07 -0.31
N PRO A 6 -8.05 8.80 -0.77
CA PRO A 6 -8.83 9.81 -1.45
C PRO A 6 -9.34 10.86 -0.47
N VAL A 7 -9.07 12.12 -0.79
CA VAL A 7 -9.46 13.27 0.04
C VAL A 7 -10.97 13.45 -0.02
N ARG A 8 -11.60 13.60 1.15
CA ARG A 8 -13.04 13.83 1.27
C ARG A 8 -13.40 15.21 0.72
N PRO A 9 -14.39 15.33 -0.20
CA PRO A 9 -14.85 16.61 -0.66
C PRO A 9 -15.57 17.34 0.48
N THR A 10 -15.40 18.65 0.51
CA THR A 10 -16.07 19.57 1.44
C THR A 10 -17.03 20.48 0.67
N PRO A 11 -18.02 21.12 1.31
CA PRO A 11 -18.89 22.10 0.63
C PRO A 11 -18.11 23.21 -0.10
N ALA A 12 -16.96 23.60 0.45
CA ALA A 12 -16.01 24.52 -0.15
C ALA A 12 -15.45 24.08 -1.51
N THR A 13 -15.57 22.79 -1.85
CA THR A 13 -15.14 22.22 -3.14
C THR A 13 -16.06 22.63 -4.28
N VAL A 14 -17.32 22.99 -3.97
CA VAL A 14 -18.35 23.36 -4.95
C VAL A 14 -18.67 24.87 -4.89
N ALA A 15 -18.53 25.49 -3.72
CA ALA A 15 -18.70 26.94 -3.57
C ALA A 15 -17.65 27.49 -2.60
N GLU A 16 -16.80 28.41 -3.06
CA GLU A 16 -15.74 29.00 -2.24
C GLU A 16 -16.31 29.74 -1.01
N GLY A 17 -15.66 29.56 0.15
CA GLY A 17 -16.09 30.18 1.41
C GLY A 17 -17.29 29.53 2.10
N VAL A 18 -17.90 28.52 1.49
CA VAL A 18 -19.03 27.78 2.07
C VAL A 18 -18.54 26.65 2.98
N THR A 19 -18.99 26.65 4.23
CA THR A 19 -18.64 25.62 5.22
C THR A 19 -19.79 24.64 5.50
N LEU A 20 -21.03 25.04 5.19
CA LEU A 20 -22.24 24.28 5.47
C LEU A 20 -23.01 23.94 4.20
N CYS A 21 -23.52 22.72 4.09
CA CYS A 21 -24.32 22.30 2.93
C CYS A 21 -25.63 23.10 2.76
N SER A 22 -26.15 23.69 3.84
CA SER A 22 -27.35 24.52 3.80
C SER A 22 -27.16 25.86 3.09
N GLN A 23 -25.92 26.30 2.91
CA GLN A 23 -25.58 27.54 2.19
C GLN A 23 -25.43 27.30 0.67
N LEU A 24 -25.47 26.04 0.23
CA LEU A 24 -25.38 25.67 -1.17
C LEU A 24 -26.74 25.80 -1.86
N THR A 25 -26.74 26.24 -3.12
CA THR A 25 -27.93 26.15 -3.99
C THR A 25 -28.27 24.70 -4.29
N HIS A 26 -29.50 24.42 -4.75
CA HIS A 26 -29.93 23.06 -5.07
C HIS A 26 -29.01 22.36 -6.08
N GLU A 27 -28.57 23.09 -7.11
CA GLU A 27 -27.61 22.56 -8.10
C GLU A 27 -26.24 22.25 -7.49
N GLN A 28 -25.75 23.11 -6.59
CA GLN A 28 -24.49 22.88 -5.87
C GLN A 28 -24.60 21.69 -4.89
N GLN A 29 -25.77 21.47 -4.30
CA GLN A 29 -26.03 20.30 -3.45
C GLN A 29 -25.99 19.00 -4.25
N LEU A 30 -26.58 18.98 -5.45
CA LEU A 30 -26.51 17.82 -6.35
C LEU A 30 -25.06 17.52 -6.76
N ASN A 31 -24.31 18.54 -7.20
CA ASN A 31 -22.90 18.38 -7.54
C ASN A 31 -22.05 17.91 -6.34
N TYR A 32 -22.34 18.42 -5.13
CA TYR A 32 -21.67 17.98 -3.91
C TYR A 32 -22.00 16.52 -3.57
N GLN A 33 -23.23 16.09 -3.77
CA GLN A 33 -23.65 14.70 -3.57
C GLN A 33 -22.92 13.76 -4.54
N ASP A 34 -22.84 14.11 -5.83
CA ASP A 34 -22.11 13.32 -6.82
C ASP A 34 -20.61 13.17 -6.47
N LEU A 35 -20.00 14.24 -5.95
CA LEU A 35 -18.62 14.21 -5.46
C LEU A 35 -18.46 13.31 -4.24
N LEU A 36 -19.41 13.34 -3.31
CA LEU A 36 -19.42 12.46 -2.14
C LEU A 36 -19.54 10.99 -2.54
N ASP A 37 -20.44 10.67 -3.46
CA ASP A 37 -20.65 9.30 -3.93
C ASP A 37 -19.40 8.77 -4.67
N ALA A 38 -18.81 9.60 -5.53
CA ALA A 38 -17.55 9.28 -6.18
C ALA A 38 -16.39 9.09 -5.19
N TRP A 39 -16.35 9.89 -4.12
CA TRP A 39 -15.38 9.74 -3.05
C TRP A 39 -15.59 8.46 -2.25
N GLU A 40 -16.83 8.12 -1.89
CA GLU A 40 -17.14 6.88 -1.17
C GLU A 40 -16.70 5.65 -1.96
N TYR A 41 -16.97 5.63 -3.27
CA TYR A 41 -16.53 4.56 -4.14
C TYR A 41 -14.99 4.44 -4.15
N LYS A 42 -14.29 5.56 -4.29
CA LYS A 42 -12.82 5.60 -4.24
C LYS A 42 -12.29 5.16 -2.87
N GLN A 43 -12.95 5.54 -1.77
CA GLN A 43 -12.59 5.14 -0.41
C GLN A 43 -12.75 3.64 -0.19
N LYS A 44 -13.90 3.07 -0.58
CA LYS A 44 -14.14 1.61 -0.52
C LYS A 44 -13.06 0.85 -1.29
N THR A 45 -12.72 1.34 -2.49
CA THR A 45 -11.64 0.77 -3.32
C THR A 45 -10.27 0.90 -2.65
N TYR A 46 -9.97 2.05 -2.04
CA TYR A 46 -8.74 2.29 -1.29
C TYR A 46 -8.61 1.31 -0.11
N LEU A 47 -9.63 1.21 0.74
CA LEU A 47 -9.65 0.32 1.90
C LEU A 47 -9.51 -1.14 1.50
N HIS A 48 -10.19 -1.57 0.44
CA HIS A 48 -10.06 -2.92 -0.10
C HIS A 48 -8.61 -3.22 -0.53
N ARG A 49 -7.98 -2.31 -1.28
CA ARG A 49 -6.58 -2.46 -1.71
C ARG A 49 -5.62 -2.43 -0.53
N GLN A 50 -5.86 -1.57 0.46
CA GLN A 50 -5.05 -1.49 1.67
C GLN A 50 -5.12 -2.80 2.47
N LYS A 51 -6.31 -3.37 2.62
CA LYS A 51 -6.51 -4.68 3.25
C LYS A 51 -5.74 -5.77 2.51
N ALA A 52 -5.89 -5.86 1.19
CA ALA A 52 -5.16 -6.83 0.38
C ALA A 52 -3.63 -6.69 0.52
N LEU A 53 -3.09 -5.46 0.55
CA LEU A 53 -1.67 -5.22 0.78
C LEU A 53 -1.20 -5.69 2.17
N ASN A 54 -2.02 -5.52 3.20
CA ASN A 54 -1.73 -5.97 4.55
C ASN A 54 -1.79 -7.50 4.67
N GLU A 55 -2.74 -8.14 3.96
CA GLU A 55 -2.86 -9.60 3.86
C GLU A 55 -1.59 -10.19 3.22
N ILE A 56 -1.17 -9.68 2.06
CA ILE A 56 0.09 -10.10 1.41
C ILE A 56 1.27 -9.91 2.35
N THR A 57 1.33 -8.78 3.06
CA THR A 57 2.42 -8.48 4.00
C THR A 57 2.47 -9.47 5.17
N SER A 58 1.30 -9.91 5.65
CA SER A 58 1.14 -10.91 6.71
C SER A 58 1.48 -12.31 6.21
N GLU A 59 1.00 -12.67 5.03
CA GLU A 59 1.29 -13.95 4.37
C GLU A 59 2.79 -14.13 4.15
N ILE A 60 3.49 -13.08 3.69
CA ILE A 60 4.96 -13.11 3.58
C ILE A 60 5.61 -13.42 4.93
N ALA A 61 5.16 -12.80 6.02
CA ALA A 61 5.73 -13.06 7.34
C ALA A 61 5.45 -14.49 7.83
N GLN A 62 4.25 -15.03 7.56
CA GLN A 62 3.86 -16.37 7.95
C GLN A 62 4.59 -17.47 7.16
N THR A 63 4.79 -17.25 5.85
CA THR A 63 5.45 -18.21 4.95
C THR A 63 6.98 -18.13 5.00
N THR A 64 7.54 -17.02 5.49
CA THR A 64 8.99 -16.87 5.67
C THR A 64 9.47 -17.78 6.80
N ALA A 65 10.50 -18.58 6.53
CA ALA A 65 11.14 -19.42 7.54
C ALA A 65 11.59 -18.57 8.75
N ARG A 66 11.39 -19.08 9.97
CA ARG A 66 11.69 -18.35 11.23
C ARG A 66 13.10 -17.75 11.25
N SER A 67 14.10 -18.47 10.72
CA SER A 67 15.49 -18.02 10.63
C SER A 67 15.69 -16.76 9.79
N ASN A 68 14.75 -16.43 8.90
CA ASN A 68 14.84 -15.31 7.96
C ASN A 68 13.93 -14.13 8.34
N LEU A 69 13.18 -14.20 9.44
CA LEU A 69 12.23 -13.16 9.84
C LEU A 69 12.90 -11.81 10.11
N TYR A 70 14.15 -11.81 10.58
CA TYR A 70 14.96 -10.60 10.80
C TYR A 70 15.12 -9.76 9.52
N LEU A 71 15.05 -10.36 8.33
CA LEU A 71 15.14 -9.66 7.05
C LEU A 71 13.90 -8.79 6.76
N LEU A 72 12.79 -9.06 7.45
CA LEU A 72 11.53 -8.35 7.29
C LEU A 72 11.42 -7.13 8.22
N GLU A 73 12.29 -7.02 9.23
CA GLU A 73 12.28 -5.93 10.19
C GLU A 73 12.53 -4.57 9.51
N GLY A 74 11.77 -3.56 9.92
CA GLY A 74 11.80 -2.23 9.31
C GLY A 74 11.30 -2.17 7.86
N LYS A 75 10.85 -3.28 7.24
CA LYS A 75 10.29 -3.29 5.90
C LYS A 75 8.76 -3.16 5.95
N SER A 76 8.29 -1.94 5.76
CA SER A 76 6.87 -1.57 5.86
C SER A 76 5.97 -2.01 4.69
N THR A 77 6.54 -2.50 3.59
CA THR A 77 5.76 -2.89 2.40
C THR A 77 6.11 -4.30 1.95
N ALA A 78 5.13 -5.06 1.48
CA ALA A 78 5.32 -6.37 0.85
C ALA A 78 6.45 -6.38 -0.20
N TYR A 79 6.51 -5.37 -1.07
CA TYR A 79 7.59 -5.26 -2.08
C TYR A 79 8.99 -5.23 -1.45
N LYS A 80 9.21 -4.37 -0.45
CA LYS A 80 10.50 -4.28 0.26
C LYS A 80 10.86 -5.60 0.96
N ARG A 81 9.87 -6.29 1.55
CA ARG A 81 10.03 -7.60 2.18
C ARG A 81 10.46 -8.66 1.16
N LEU A 82 9.73 -8.79 0.06
CA LEU A 82 10.05 -9.72 -1.03
C LEU A 82 11.40 -9.42 -1.66
N LYS A 83 11.76 -8.13 -1.83
CA LYS A 83 13.06 -7.73 -2.36
C LYS A 83 14.20 -8.18 -1.43
N ALA A 84 14.08 -7.96 -0.12
CA ALA A 84 15.09 -8.37 0.86
C ALA A 84 15.23 -9.91 0.91
N LEU A 85 14.11 -10.64 0.91
CA LEU A 85 14.12 -12.09 0.84
C LEU A 85 14.78 -12.58 -0.45
N LYS A 86 14.44 -11.99 -1.60
CA LYS A 86 15.04 -12.31 -2.89
C LYS A 86 16.55 -12.07 -2.87
N GLU A 87 17.01 -10.93 -2.39
CA GLU A 87 18.44 -10.61 -2.30
C GLU A 87 19.22 -11.59 -1.40
N HIS A 88 18.60 -12.06 -0.31
CA HIS A 88 19.24 -12.99 0.61
C HIS A 88 19.22 -14.45 0.15
N LEU A 89 18.08 -14.89 -0.41
CA LEU A 89 17.84 -16.28 -0.80
C LEU A 89 18.38 -16.59 -2.20
N LEU A 90 18.53 -15.58 -3.06
CA LEU A 90 19.18 -15.80 -4.34
C LEU A 90 20.62 -16.26 -4.08
N PRO A 91 21.06 -17.34 -4.76
CA PRO A 91 22.46 -17.70 -4.74
C PRO A 91 23.26 -16.56 -5.33
N ASN A 92 23.89 -15.74 -4.48
CA ASN A 92 24.86 -14.78 -4.93
C ASN A 92 25.95 -15.58 -5.66
N THR A 93 26.11 -15.37 -6.96
CA THR A 93 27.03 -16.10 -7.83
C THR A 93 28.46 -16.07 -7.26
N ALA A 94 28.84 -14.98 -6.58
CA ALA A 94 30.11 -14.86 -5.87
C ALA A 94 30.18 -15.72 -4.59
N ARG A 95 29.06 -15.89 -3.88
CA ARG A 95 28.98 -16.73 -2.66
C ARG A 95 28.92 -18.21 -3.01
N GLN A 96 28.22 -18.58 -4.09
CA GLN A 96 28.21 -19.95 -4.63
C GLN A 96 29.58 -20.34 -5.18
N SER A 97 30.21 -19.48 -6.00
CA SER A 97 31.57 -19.73 -6.49
C SER A 97 32.58 -19.88 -5.36
N ARG A 98 32.56 -19.04 -4.33
CA ARG A 98 33.40 -19.22 -3.12
C ARG A 98 33.13 -20.54 -2.40
N LYS A 99 31.85 -20.92 -2.21
CA LYS A 99 31.50 -22.22 -1.62
C LYS A 99 32.00 -23.40 -2.44
N LEU A 100 31.89 -23.33 -3.77
CA LEU A 100 32.41 -24.35 -4.68
C LEU A 100 33.94 -24.44 -4.61
N VAL A 101 34.64 -23.30 -4.61
CA VAL A 101 36.11 -23.26 -4.47
C VAL A 101 36.57 -23.89 -3.15
N VAL A 102 35.87 -23.65 -2.04
CA VAL A 102 36.21 -24.26 -0.73
C VAL A 102 35.88 -25.76 -0.70
N LYS A 103 34.84 -26.21 -1.40
CA LYS A 103 34.39 -27.60 -1.37
C LYS A 103 35.17 -28.52 -2.33
N TYR A 104 35.72 -27.95 -3.39
CA TYR A 104 36.38 -28.69 -4.48
C TYR A 104 37.86 -28.29 -4.69
N ARG A 105 38.45 -27.53 -3.75
CA ARG A 105 39.91 -27.47 -3.58
C ARG A 105 40.33 -28.49 -2.53
#